data_AF-A0A4Y2GQT5-F1
#
_entry.id   AF-A0A4Y2GQT5-F1
#
_cell.length_a   1.000
_cell.length_b   1.000
_cell.length_c   1.000
_cell.angle_alpha   90.00
_cell.angle_beta   90.00
_cell.angle_gamma   90.00
#
_symmetry.space_group_name_H-M   'P 1'
#
loop_
_entity.id
_entity.type
_entity.pdbx_description
1 polymer ?
#
loop_
_entity_poly.entity_id
_entity_poly.type
_entity_poly.pdbx_seq_one_letter_code
_entity_poly.pdbx_strand_id
1 'polypeptide(L)'
;MQQNLKRIAGGNWGISQIHRWTLYKKVIERMLAHGSSAWCLNPTIKMKNKLSSIQRPFLLHISGAYRTNPTAALQTILGIPPTHAITVRSQAYYNLSPKNPSTPFHYRYSTA
;
A
#
# COMPACT_ATOMS: atom_id res chain seq x y z
N MET A 1 8.64 -7.27 8.67
CA MET A 1 7.18 -7.43 8.40
C MET A 1 6.86 -8.53 7.39
N GLN A 2 7.43 -8.54 6.19
CA GLN A 2 7.11 -9.56 5.16
C GLN A 2 7.42 -11.00 5.59
N GLN A 3 8.49 -11.23 6.38
CA GLN A 3 8.83 -12.55 6.93
C GLN A 3 7.76 -13.10 7.89
N ASN A 4 7.07 -12.23 8.64
CA ASN A 4 6.03 -12.67 9.57
C ASN A 4 4.77 -13.13 8.81
N LEU A 5 4.43 -12.46 7.71
CA LEU A 5 3.30 -12.87 6.86
C LEU A 5 3.58 -14.18 6.12
N LYS A 6 4.85 -14.44 5.73
CA LYS A 6 5.27 -15.72 5.17
C LYS A 6 5.00 -16.88 6.13
N ARG A 7 5.29 -16.71 7.41
CA ARG A 7 5.05 -17.74 8.45
C ARG A 7 3.57 -18.04 8.66
N ILE A 8 2.72 -17.02 8.49
CA ILE A 8 1.28 -17.08 8.74
C ILE A 8 0.51 -17.68 7.54
N ALA A 9 1.05 -17.57 6.32
CA ALA A 9 0.39 -17.94 5.06
C ALA A 9 0.73 -19.37 4.55
N GLY A 10 1.02 -20.32 5.43
CA GLY A 10 1.27 -21.72 5.04
C GLY A 10 0.05 -22.36 4.33
N GLY A 11 0.29 -23.19 3.31
CA GLY A 11 -0.79 -23.79 2.49
C GLY A 11 -1.78 -24.65 3.29
N ASN A 12 -1.27 -25.57 4.12
CA ASN A 12 -2.09 -26.50 4.93
C ASN A 12 -2.20 -26.13 6.42
N TRP A 13 -1.31 -25.29 6.94
CA TRP A 13 -1.26 -24.91 8.38
C TRP A 13 -1.39 -23.40 8.61
N GLY A 14 -1.64 -22.64 7.55
CA GLY A 14 -1.78 -21.19 7.61
C GLY A 14 -3.21 -20.72 7.78
N ILE A 15 -3.36 -19.41 7.96
CA ILE A 15 -4.66 -18.77 8.18
C ILE A 15 -5.55 -18.81 6.92
N SER A 16 -6.88 -18.82 7.12
CA SER A 16 -7.83 -18.83 6.00
C SER A 16 -7.75 -17.56 5.16
N GLN A 17 -8.23 -17.62 3.91
CA GLN A 17 -8.20 -16.49 2.97
C GLN A 17 -8.87 -15.22 3.52
N ILE A 18 -9.95 -15.38 4.29
CA ILE A 18 -10.69 -14.28 4.95
C ILE A 18 -9.80 -13.55 5.97
N HIS A 19 -9.00 -14.29 6.74
CA HIS A 19 -8.07 -13.70 7.70
C HIS A 19 -6.91 -13.01 6.99
N ARG A 20 -6.39 -13.57 5.88
CA ARG A 20 -5.35 -12.91 5.06
C ARG A 20 -5.87 -11.60 4.46
N TRP A 21 -7.11 -11.60 3.98
CA TRP A 21 -7.79 -10.40 3.49
C TRP A 21 -7.92 -9.32 4.57
N THR A 22 -8.33 -9.73 5.77
CA THR A 22 -8.47 -8.83 6.92
C THR A 22 -7.13 -8.20 7.30
N LEU A 23 -6.05 -8.98 7.31
CA LEU A 23 -4.70 -8.47 7.54
C LEU A 23 -4.27 -7.47 6.48
N TYR A 24 -4.59 -7.72 5.21
CA TYR A 24 -4.32 -6.76 4.13
C TYR A 24 -5.00 -5.41 4.40
N LYS A 25 -6.32 -5.44 4.62
CA LYS A 25 -7.15 -4.23 4.83
C LYS A 25 -6.73 -3.45 6.07
N LYS A 26 -6.47 -4.14 7.19
CA LYS A 26 -6.19 -3.47 8.47
C LYS A 26 -4.74 -3.02 8.60
N VAL A 27 -3.79 -3.77 8.05
CA VAL A 27 -2.37 -3.54 8.31
C VAL A 27 -1.67 -2.98 7.08
N ILE A 28 -1.75 -3.67 5.95
CA ILE A 28 -0.99 -3.30 4.74
C ILE A 28 -1.54 -2.03 4.11
N GLU A 29 -2.86 -1.93 3.95
CA GLU A 29 -3.49 -0.73 3.38
C GLU A 29 -3.22 0.50 4.26
N ARG A 30 -3.27 0.37 5.60
CA ARG A 30 -2.95 1.46 6.53
C ARG A 30 -1.47 1.87 6.44
N MET A 31 -0.56 0.90 6.40
CA MET A 31 0.87 1.18 6.28
C MET A 31 1.20 1.89 4.96
N LEU A 32 0.61 1.43 3.85
CA LEU A 32 0.77 2.07 2.54
C LEU A 32 0.14 3.46 2.50
N ALA A 33 -1.05 3.64 3.06
CA ALA A 33 -1.71 4.94 3.12
C ALA A 33 -0.88 5.94 3.93
N HIS A 34 -0.39 5.54 5.11
CA HIS A 34 0.43 6.40 5.97
C HIS A 34 1.81 6.74 5.36
N GLY A 35 2.47 5.77 4.71
CA GLY A 35 3.72 6.04 3.99
C GLY A 35 3.48 6.96 2.78
N SER A 36 2.41 6.70 2.02
CA SER A 36 2.06 7.49 0.84
C SER A 36 1.75 8.94 1.19
N SER A 37 1.19 9.22 2.37
CA SER A 37 0.87 10.58 2.74
C SER A 37 2.09 11.43 3.11
N ALA A 38 3.14 10.83 3.64
CA ALA A 38 4.40 11.54 3.90
C ALA A 38 5.20 11.76 2.61
N TRP A 39 5.08 10.85 1.64
CA TRP A 39 5.97 10.82 0.47
C TRP A 39 5.31 11.32 -0.83
N CYS A 40 4.01 11.13 -1.01
CA CYS A 40 3.31 11.36 -2.27
C CYS A 40 2.40 12.61 -2.19
N LEU A 41 2.97 13.81 -2.08
CA LEU A 41 2.23 15.05 -2.36
C LEU A 41 1.95 15.21 -3.85
N ASN A 42 2.89 14.76 -4.71
CA ASN A 42 2.74 14.65 -6.17
C ASN A 42 3.47 13.39 -6.68
N PRO A 43 2.79 12.24 -6.80
CA PRO A 43 3.46 10.97 -7.07
C PRO A 43 3.97 10.87 -8.51
N THR A 44 5.29 10.90 -8.69
CA THR A 44 5.95 10.59 -9.97
C THR A 44 5.79 9.10 -10.32
N ILE A 45 5.91 8.75 -11.61
CA ILE A 45 5.87 7.36 -12.11
C ILE A 45 6.83 6.43 -11.32
N LYS A 46 8.04 6.90 -11.03
CA LYS A 46 9.04 6.15 -10.23
C LYS A 46 8.53 5.78 -8.83
N MET A 47 7.80 6.69 -8.18
CA MET A 47 7.22 6.47 -6.85
C MET A 47 6.05 5.48 -6.90
N LYS A 48 5.18 5.59 -7.93
CA LYS A 48 4.09 4.62 -8.17
C LYS A 48 4.64 3.20 -8.37
N ASN A 49 5.72 3.07 -9.14
CA ASN A 49 6.41 1.80 -9.37
C ASN A 49 7.05 1.25 -8.09
N LYS A 50 7.67 2.11 -7.28
CA LYS A 50 8.24 1.70 -5.98
C LYS A 50 7.17 1.23 -5.01
N LEU A 51 6.03 1.93 -4.95
CA LEU A 51 4.90 1.54 -4.11
C LEU A 51 4.32 0.19 -4.54
N SER A 52 4.18 -0.03 -5.85
CA SER A 52 3.80 -1.34 -6.41
C SER A 52 4.79 -2.44 -6.04
N SER A 53 6.09 -2.16 -6.11
CA SER A 53 7.14 -3.10 -5.69
C SER A 53 7.06 -3.44 -4.19
N ILE A 54 6.73 -2.47 -3.34
CA ILE A 54 6.55 -2.68 -1.88
C ILE A 54 5.29 -3.50 -1.60
N GLN A 55 4.19 -3.23 -2.30
CA GLN A 55 2.91 -3.93 -2.11
C GLN A 55 2.96 -5.38 -2.63
N ARG A 56 3.69 -5.61 -3.72
CA ARG A 56 3.68 -6.88 -4.47
C ARG A 56 3.95 -8.14 -3.63
N PRO A 57 4.97 -8.20 -2.75
CA PRO A 57 5.19 -9.38 -1.93
C PRO A 57 4.02 -9.70 -1.01
N PHE A 58 3.31 -8.70 -0.51
CA PHE A 58 2.11 -8.91 0.31
C PHE A 58 0.99 -9.55 -0.51
N LEU A 59 0.75 -9.05 -1.73
CA LEU A 59 -0.25 -9.61 -2.63
C LEU A 59 0.03 -11.08 -2.96
N LEU A 60 1.30 -11.43 -3.20
CA LEU A 60 1.70 -12.82 -3.43
C LEU A 60 1.44 -13.71 -2.21
N HIS A 61 1.76 -13.24 -1.01
CA HIS A 61 1.53 -14.04 0.21
C HIS A 61 0.05 -14.22 0.53
N ILE A 62 -0.78 -13.23 0.23
CA ILE A 62 -2.22 -13.32 0.46
C ILE A 62 -2.90 -14.20 -0.60
N SER A 63 -2.53 -14.04 -1.86
CA SER A 63 -3.12 -14.84 -2.96
C SER A 63 -2.59 -16.27 -3.02
N GLY A 64 -1.39 -16.54 -2.52
CA GLY A 64 -0.70 -17.82 -2.73
C GLY A 64 -0.27 -18.04 -4.19
N ALA A 65 -0.33 -17.01 -5.04
CA ALA A 65 -0.04 -17.13 -6.46
C ALA A 65 1.46 -17.23 -6.76
N TYR A 66 1.78 -17.74 -7.96
CA TYR A 66 3.15 -17.82 -8.46
C TYR A 66 3.83 -16.45 -8.53
N ARG A 67 5.16 -16.44 -8.32
CA ARG A 67 5.97 -15.22 -8.38
C ARG A 67 5.94 -14.52 -9.74
N THR A 68 5.57 -15.20 -10.82
CA THR A 68 5.47 -14.66 -12.18
C THR A 68 4.13 -13.96 -12.46
N ASN A 69 3.13 -14.09 -11.59
CA ASN A 69 1.83 -13.43 -11.84
C ASN A 69 1.94 -11.89 -11.86
N PRO A 70 1.30 -11.22 -12.83
CA PRO A 70 1.27 -9.76 -12.90
C PRO A 70 0.62 -9.14 -11.64
N THR A 71 1.18 -8.06 -11.11
CA THR A 71 0.64 -7.38 -9.92
C THR A 71 -0.80 -6.90 -10.14
N ALA A 72 -1.14 -6.45 -11.36
CA ALA A 72 -2.49 -6.05 -11.72
C ALA A 72 -3.48 -7.21 -11.61
N ALA A 73 -3.11 -8.41 -12.09
CA ALA A 73 -3.95 -9.60 -11.97
C ALA A 73 -4.16 -9.99 -10.50
N LEU A 74 -3.12 -9.90 -9.66
CA LEU A 74 -3.23 -10.17 -8.22
C LEU A 74 -4.19 -9.18 -7.54
N GLN A 75 -4.17 -7.91 -7.94
CA GLN A 75 -5.08 -6.89 -7.42
C GLN A 75 -6.53 -7.19 -7.82
N THR A 76 -6.77 -7.57 -9.06
CA THR A 76 -8.10 -7.93 -9.56
C THR A 76 -8.67 -9.16 -8.85
N ILE A 77 -7.90 -10.25 -8.77
CA ILE A 77 -8.33 -11.50 -8.11
C ILE A 77 -8.66 -11.25 -6.63
N LEU A 78 -7.87 -10.40 -5.98
CA LEU A 78 -8.08 -10.07 -4.58
C LEU A 78 -9.12 -8.95 -4.39
N GLY A 79 -9.61 -8.26 -5.43
CA GLY A 79 -10.49 -7.10 -5.27
C GLY A 79 -9.81 -5.91 -4.57
N ILE A 80 -8.49 -5.80 -4.69
CA ILE A 80 -7.68 -4.75 -4.07
C ILE A 80 -7.57 -3.58 -5.04
N PRO A 81 -7.87 -2.34 -4.62
CA PRO A 81 -7.70 -1.19 -5.49
C PRO A 81 -6.21 -1.02 -5.87
N PRO A 82 -5.92 -0.59 -7.11
CA PRO A 82 -4.55 -0.29 -7.54
C PRO A 82 -3.88 0.71 -6.59
N THR A 83 -2.56 0.57 -6.42
CA THR A 83 -1.71 1.42 -5.58
C THR A 83 -1.94 2.93 -5.78
N HIS A 84 -2.23 3.33 -7.03
CA HIS A 84 -2.54 4.71 -7.39
C HIS A 84 -3.81 5.21 -6.69
N ALA A 85 -4.86 4.41 -6.65
CA ALA A 85 -6.12 4.78 -6.00
C ALA A 85 -5.95 4.95 -4.49
N ILE A 86 -5.10 4.14 -3.85
CA ILE A 86 -4.75 4.29 -2.42
C ILE A 86 -4.03 5.63 -2.17
N THR A 87 -3.15 6.04 -3.09
CA THR A 87 -2.41 7.31 -2.98
C THR A 87 -3.32 8.53 -3.20
N VAL A 88 -4.21 8.49 -4.19
CA VAL A 88 -5.18 9.57 -4.42
C VAL A 88 -6.14 9.69 -3.24
N ARG A 89 -6.58 8.55 -2.70
CA ARG A 89 -7.46 8.53 -1.53
C ARG A 89 -6.75 9.07 -0.29
N SER A 90 -5.48 8.73 -0.06
CA SER A 90 -4.72 9.31 1.05
C SER A 90 -4.57 10.83 0.87
N GLN A 91 -4.17 11.32 -0.30
CA GLN A 91 -4.12 12.76 -0.58
C GLN A 91 -5.45 13.47 -0.32
N ALA A 92 -6.57 12.89 -0.75
CA ALA A 92 -7.91 13.45 -0.49
C ALA A 92 -8.18 13.57 1.02
N TYR A 93 -7.81 12.58 1.83
CA TYR A 93 -7.92 12.68 3.29
C TYR A 93 -7.06 13.80 3.89
N TYR A 94 -5.87 14.06 3.35
CA TYR A 94 -5.01 15.17 3.80
C TYR A 94 -5.59 16.53 3.41
N ASN A 95 -6.11 16.64 2.20
CA ASN A 95 -6.72 17.88 1.70
C ASN A 95 -8.05 18.22 2.40
N LEU A 96 -8.77 17.19 2.88
CA LEU A 96 -10.03 17.34 3.63
C LEU A 96 -9.83 17.50 5.14
N SER A 97 -8.64 17.20 5.68
CA SER A 97 -8.31 17.49 7.07
C SER A 97 -8.28 19.01 7.26
N PRO A 98 -8.94 19.60 8.27
CA PRO A 98 -8.84 21.02 8.54
C PRO A 98 -7.36 21.38 8.62
N LYS A 99 -6.90 22.35 7.82
CA LYS A 99 -5.52 22.81 7.85
C LYS A 99 -5.21 23.28 9.27
N ASN A 100 -4.58 22.43 10.06
CA ASN A 100 -4.10 22.78 11.38
C ASN A 100 -2.77 23.53 11.15
N PRO A 101 -2.66 24.84 11.46
CA PRO A 101 -1.51 25.67 11.11
C PRO A 101 -0.20 25.31 11.85
N SER A 102 -0.14 24.19 12.57
CA SER A 102 0.97 23.82 13.46
C SER A 102 1.89 22.70 12.92
N THR A 103 1.82 22.33 11.64
CA THR A 103 2.76 21.35 11.06
C THR A 103 4.11 22.00 10.75
N PRO A 104 5.26 21.53 11.28
CA PRO A 104 6.55 22.23 11.16
C PRO A 104 7.22 22.18 9.78
N PHE A 105 6.61 21.53 8.78
CA PHE A 105 7.28 21.22 7.52
C PHE A 105 6.87 22.16 6.40
N HIS A 106 7.25 23.44 6.54
CA HIS A 106 7.41 24.33 5.40
C HIS A 106 8.83 24.16 4.84
N TYR A 107 9.03 23.24 3.89
CA TYR A 107 10.15 23.36 2.97
C TYR A 107 9.65 23.95 1.65
N ARG A 108 9.87 25.25 1.46
CA ARG A 108 9.93 25.85 0.13
C ARG A 108 11.24 25.35 -0.50
N TYR A 109 11.15 24.68 -1.64
CA TYR A 109 12.25 24.73 -2.60
C TYR A 109 11.90 25.82 -3.59
N SER A 110 12.48 26.99 -3.37
CA SER A 110 12.49 28.09 -4.33
C SER A 110 13.43 27.70 -5.46
N THR A 111 12.93 27.76 -6.68
CA THR A 111 13.73 27.78 -7.90
C THR A 111 14.73 28.93 -7.86
N ALA A 112 15.99 28.61 -8.12
CA ALA A 112 16.99 29.47 -8.74
C ALA A 112 17.70 28.63 -9.80
#